data_AF-A0AAD7SAB6-F1
#
_entry.id   AF-A0AAD7SAB6-F1
#
_cell.length_a   1.000
_cell.length_b   1.000
_cell.length_c   1.000
_cell.angle_alpha   90.00
_cell.angle_beta   90.00
_cell.angle_gamma   90.00
#
_symmetry.space_group_name_H-M   'P 1'
#
loop_
_entity.id
_entity.type
_entity.pdbx_description
1 polymer ?
#
loop_
_entity_poly.entity_id
_entity_poly.type
_entity_poly.pdbx_seq_one_letter_code
_entity_poly.pdbx_strand_id
1 'polypeptide(L)'
;MLGCIRGTLLLALLLESAETLKEARCTENSAPVHSPCLDRAHWHNLTRHLGEGIVTSHDESILVGPTAFDKIRSRPFHRCVLKNIFAFYNQALARQGGHYRDLRRFITRLGKCVVRVSWKRWCRKLYQDVRGMPVIETRGEKTLTAKMIAVLQIQKLQRAMEQLGDVKTQDKAIVELKMLEYYLPEGRARKDKAESRDKCDVKVQDKLSRHVMLPGRGRTLTSQQQKRMS
;
A
#
# COMPACT_ATOMS: atom_id res chain seq x y z
N MET A 1 -52.75 18.04 31.18
CA MET A 1 -53.15 16.70 31.65
C MET A 1 -53.81 15.97 30.49
N LEU A 2 -53.55 14.66 30.37
CA LEU A 2 -53.91 13.74 29.25
C LEU A 2 -53.00 13.88 28.02
N GLY A 3 -52.30 12.86 27.53
CA GLY A 3 -52.20 11.47 27.94
C GLY A 3 -51.08 10.80 27.13
N CYS A 4 -50.19 10.10 27.83
CA CYS A 4 -49.33 9.06 27.29
C CYS A 4 -50.17 7.82 26.90
N ILE A 5 -49.51 6.90 26.22
CA ILE A 5 -49.88 5.50 25.94
C ILE A 5 -50.39 5.28 24.51
N ARG A 6 -49.43 4.89 23.65
CA ARG A 6 -49.49 3.77 22.68
C ARG A 6 -48.28 3.95 21.77
N GLY A 7 -47.40 2.99 21.56
CA GLY A 7 -47.47 1.58 21.90
C GLY A 7 -46.34 0.95 21.09
N THR A 8 -45.34 0.50 21.83
CA THR A 8 -44.49 -0.65 21.56
C THR A 8 -45.07 -1.59 20.49
N LEU A 9 -44.73 -1.37 19.23
CA LEU A 9 -45.05 -2.31 18.14
C LEU A 9 -44.04 -2.21 16.99
N LEU A 10 -42.75 -2.20 17.32
CA LEU A 10 -41.67 -2.28 16.33
C LEU A 10 -40.48 -3.09 16.86
N LEU A 11 -40.78 -4.12 17.66
CA LEU A 11 -39.81 -5.08 18.21
C LEU A 11 -40.19 -6.55 17.88
N ALA A 12 -41.09 -6.76 16.92
CA ALA A 12 -41.59 -8.09 16.53
C ALA A 12 -41.29 -8.47 15.07
N LEU A 13 -40.18 -7.98 14.50
CA LEU A 13 -39.69 -8.38 13.17
C LEU A 13 -38.23 -8.87 13.20
N LEU A 14 -37.74 -9.34 14.35
CA LEU A 14 -36.34 -9.74 14.52
C LEU A 14 -36.08 -11.23 14.73
N LEU A 15 -37.07 -12.13 14.66
CA LEU A 15 -36.83 -13.54 14.93
C LEU A 15 -37.73 -14.43 14.06
N GLU A 16 -37.29 -14.74 12.84
CA GLU A 16 -37.66 -15.99 12.17
C GLU A 16 -36.78 -16.24 10.94
N SER A 17 -35.91 -17.26 11.07
CA SER A 17 -35.26 -18.10 10.04
C SER A 17 -33.75 -18.29 10.30
N ALA A 18 -33.46 -19.08 11.33
CA ALA A 18 -32.25 -19.89 11.38
C ALA A 18 -32.62 -21.32 10.95
N GLU A 19 -31.65 -22.00 10.32
CA GLU A 19 -31.64 -23.41 9.89
C GLU A 19 -32.30 -23.67 8.52
N THR A 20 -31.70 -24.34 7.53
CA THR A 20 -30.42 -25.05 7.38
C THR A 20 -30.31 -25.36 5.88
N LEU A 21 -29.21 -25.01 5.22
CA LEU A 21 -28.80 -25.66 3.97
C LEU A 21 -27.26 -25.61 3.91
N LYS A 22 -26.67 -26.65 4.49
CA LYS A 22 -25.31 -27.08 4.20
C LYS A 22 -25.36 -27.66 2.78
N GLU A 23 -24.96 -26.86 1.81
CA GLU A 23 -24.56 -27.38 0.51
C GLU A 23 -23.25 -26.71 0.12
N ALA A 24 -22.27 -27.55 -0.13
CA ALA A 24 -20.92 -27.17 -0.47
C ALA A 24 -20.94 -26.38 -1.79
N ARG A 25 -20.76 -25.08 -1.70
CA ARG A 25 -20.08 -24.33 -2.76
C ARG A 25 -18.74 -23.92 -2.21
N CYS A 26 -17.70 -24.34 -2.92
CA CYS A 26 -16.43 -23.65 -2.93
C CYS A 26 -16.70 -22.21 -3.38
N THR A 27 -17.12 -21.34 -2.47
CA THR A 27 -16.96 -19.90 -2.67
C THR A 27 -15.46 -19.72 -2.73
N GLU A 28 -14.99 -19.40 -3.93
CA GLU A 28 -13.67 -18.88 -4.19
C GLU A 28 -13.38 -17.76 -3.19
N ASN A 29 -12.77 -18.14 -2.07
CA ASN A 29 -11.96 -17.26 -1.25
C ASN A 29 -10.68 -17.01 -2.04
N SER A 30 -10.81 -16.44 -3.25
CA SER A 30 -9.71 -15.75 -3.88
C SER A 30 -9.53 -14.47 -3.08
N ALA A 31 -8.60 -14.53 -2.14
CA ALA A 31 -8.04 -13.35 -1.49
C ALA A 31 -7.86 -12.24 -2.53
N PRO A 32 -8.11 -10.96 -2.19
CA PRO A 32 -8.04 -9.89 -3.16
C PRO A 32 -6.69 -9.96 -3.85
N VAL A 33 -6.71 -10.31 -5.14
CA VAL A 33 -5.56 -10.15 -6.03
C VAL A 33 -5.25 -8.67 -5.92
N HIS A 34 -4.27 -8.34 -5.09
CA HIS A 34 -3.89 -6.95 -4.84
C HIS A 34 -3.39 -6.43 -6.17
N SER A 35 -4.28 -5.76 -6.92
CA SER A 35 -3.94 -5.10 -8.16
C SER A 35 -2.67 -4.27 -7.91
N PRO A 36 -1.69 -4.29 -8.83
CA PRO A 36 -0.46 -3.54 -8.64
C PRO A 36 -0.82 -2.09 -8.29
N CYS A 37 -0.17 -1.55 -7.25
CA CYS A 37 -0.43 -0.20 -6.78
C CYS A 37 -0.37 0.83 -7.91
N LEU A 38 0.46 0.57 -8.93
CA LEU A 38 0.66 1.38 -10.10
C LEU A 38 0.23 0.60 -11.35
N ASP A 39 -0.83 1.08 -12.00
CA ASP A 39 -1.17 0.73 -13.37
C ASP A 39 -0.45 1.71 -14.32
N ARG A 40 0.65 1.26 -14.93
CA ARG A 40 1.48 2.09 -15.81
C ARG A 40 0.75 2.47 -17.09
N ALA A 41 -0.03 1.57 -17.66
CA ALA A 41 -0.78 1.86 -18.89
C ALA A 41 -1.80 2.98 -18.64
N HIS A 42 -2.50 2.91 -17.51
CA HIS A 42 -3.42 3.96 -17.10
C HIS A 42 -2.69 5.28 -16.79
N TRP A 43 -1.54 5.22 -16.11
CA TRP A 43 -0.70 6.41 -15.90
C TRP A 43 -0.32 7.08 -17.22
N HIS A 44 0.29 6.34 -18.15
CA HIS A 44 0.67 6.87 -19.47
C HIS A 44 -0.50 7.48 -20.21
N ASN A 45 -1.68 6.84 -20.17
CA ASN A 45 -2.87 7.38 -20.80
C ASN A 45 -3.28 8.73 -20.20
N LEU A 46 -3.27 8.85 -18.87
CA LEU A 46 -3.61 10.10 -18.17
C LEU A 46 -2.56 11.20 -18.36
N THR A 47 -1.28 10.82 -18.57
CA THR A 47 -0.19 11.80 -18.63
C THR A 47 0.28 12.15 -20.03
N ARG A 48 -0.14 11.42 -21.06
CA ARG A 48 0.31 11.57 -22.47
C ARG A 48 0.34 13.03 -22.92
N HIS A 49 -0.77 13.73 -22.70
CA HIS A 49 -0.97 15.10 -23.17
C HIS A 49 -0.60 16.20 -22.15
N LEU A 50 0.00 15.86 -20.99
CA LEU A 50 0.37 16.90 -20.03
C LEU A 50 1.44 17.83 -20.59
N GLY A 51 1.24 19.13 -20.45
CA GLY A 51 2.23 20.12 -20.89
C GLY A 51 2.28 20.35 -22.40
N GLU A 52 1.39 19.77 -23.20
CA GLU A 52 1.27 20.15 -24.61
C GLU A 52 0.93 21.64 -24.72
N GLY A 53 1.76 22.40 -25.43
CA GLY A 53 1.63 23.85 -25.58
C GLY A 53 2.10 24.69 -24.38
N ILE A 54 2.61 24.07 -23.31
CA ILE A 54 3.13 24.79 -22.13
C ILE A 54 4.64 25.00 -22.29
N VAL A 55 5.09 26.24 -22.26
CA VAL A 55 6.51 26.60 -22.27
C VAL A 55 6.94 27.01 -20.87
N THR A 56 7.84 26.24 -20.27
CA THR A 56 8.35 26.47 -18.91
C THR A 56 9.83 26.81 -18.94
N SER A 57 10.28 27.74 -18.10
CA SER A 57 11.72 28.01 -17.94
C SER A 57 12.46 26.82 -17.30
N HIS A 58 13.74 26.68 -17.64
CA HIS A 58 14.61 25.62 -17.14
C HIS A 58 15.18 25.88 -15.74
N ASP A 59 14.92 27.04 -15.14
CA ASP A 59 15.82 27.59 -14.10
C ASP A 59 15.73 26.89 -12.74
N GLU A 60 14.54 26.44 -12.31
CA GLU A 60 14.39 25.68 -11.05
C GLU A 60 13.38 24.53 -11.14
N SER A 61 13.84 23.27 -11.12
CA SER A 61 12.93 22.12 -11.13
C SER A 61 12.24 21.90 -9.79
N ILE A 62 10.98 21.48 -9.80
CA ILE A 62 10.21 21.17 -8.58
C ILE A 62 10.67 19.83 -8.00
N LEU A 63 10.99 18.87 -8.86
CA LEU A 63 11.54 17.58 -8.47
C LEU A 63 13.08 17.56 -8.57
N VAL A 64 13.72 16.79 -7.71
CA VAL A 64 15.15 16.43 -7.86
C VAL A 64 15.28 15.43 -8.99
N GLY A 65 16.33 15.51 -9.80
CA GLY A 65 16.49 14.66 -10.99
C GLY A 65 16.44 13.15 -10.66
N PRO A 66 15.97 12.29 -11.60
CA PRO A 66 15.79 10.86 -11.35
C PRO A 66 17.04 10.16 -10.78
N THR A 67 18.22 10.45 -11.33
CA THR A 67 19.50 9.88 -10.86
C THR A 67 19.82 10.28 -9.42
N ALA A 68 19.48 11.50 -9.01
CA ALA A 68 19.66 11.94 -7.64
C ALA A 68 18.65 11.26 -6.71
N PHE A 69 17.39 11.16 -7.16
CA PHE A 69 16.32 10.49 -6.43
C PHE A 69 16.59 8.99 -6.19
N ASP A 70 17.29 8.32 -7.09
CA ASP A 70 17.66 6.90 -6.94
C ASP A 70 18.46 6.61 -5.66
N LYS A 71 19.25 7.59 -5.20
CA LYS A 71 19.99 7.50 -3.92
C LYS A 71 19.07 7.28 -2.72
N ILE A 72 17.83 7.74 -2.80
CA ILE A 72 16.84 7.58 -1.72
C ILE A 72 15.87 6.43 -1.97
N ARG A 73 15.78 5.85 -3.18
CA ARG A 73 14.79 4.82 -3.57
C ARG A 73 14.77 3.58 -2.66
N SER A 74 15.93 3.15 -2.16
CA SER A 74 16.07 2.00 -1.25
C SER A 74 16.11 2.38 0.24
N ARG A 75 15.95 3.66 0.57
CA ARG A 75 16.13 4.21 1.92
C ARG A 75 14.80 4.46 2.63
N PRO A 76 14.77 4.50 3.98
CA PRO A 76 13.53 4.77 4.74
C PRO A 76 12.89 6.12 4.42
N PHE A 77 13.65 7.06 3.85
CA PHE A 77 13.17 8.38 3.46
C PHE A 77 12.29 8.37 2.19
N HIS A 78 12.45 7.39 1.29
CA HIS A 78 11.76 7.32 0.00
C HIS A 78 10.26 7.56 0.11
N ARG A 79 9.61 6.81 1.01
CA ARG A 79 8.15 6.87 1.20
C ARG A 79 7.70 8.20 1.79
N CYS A 80 8.50 8.80 2.67
CA CYS A 80 8.21 10.11 3.24
C CYS A 80 8.28 11.19 2.16
N VAL A 81 9.29 11.12 1.30
CA VAL A 81 9.45 12.05 0.18
C VAL A 81 8.31 11.86 -0.84
N LEU A 82 8.00 10.63 -1.24
CA LEU A 82 6.86 10.34 -2.12
C LEU A 82 5.52 10.85 -1.58
N LYS A 83 5.30 10.74 -0.27
CA LYS A 83 4.11 11.30 0.37
C LYS A 83 4.00 12.82 0.12
N ASN A 84 5.11 13.55 0.22
CA ASN A 84 5.13 15.00 -0.03
C ASN A 84 4.96 15.31 -1.52
N ILE A 85 5.58 14.54 -2.41
CA ILE A 85 5.40 14.67 -3.86
C ILE A 85 3.91 14.50 -4.23
N PHE A 86 3.26 13.44 -3.74
CA PHE A 86 1.82 13.22 -4.00
C PHE A 86 0.94 14.30 -3.37
N ALA A 87 1.29 14.80 -2.19
CA ALA A 87 0.55 15.89 -1.54
C ALA A 87 0.64 17.18 -2.37
N PHE A 88 1.84 17.52 -2.86
CA PHE A 88 2.07 18.66 -3.73
C PHE A 88 1.24 18.57 -5.02
N TYR A 89 1.37 17.47 -5.77
CA TYR A 89 0.65 17.36 -7.04
C TYR A 89 -0.87 17.27 -6.88
N ASN A 90 -1.38 16.67 -5.80
CA ASN A 90 -2.82 16.74 -5.52
C ASN A 90 -3.31 18.18 -5.32
N GLN A 91 -2.50 19.05 -4.74
CA GLN A 91 -2.83 20.48 -4.59
C GLN A 91 -2.68 21.22 -5.91
N ALA A 92 -1.60 20.99 -6.65
CA ALA A 92 -1.38 21.61 -7.96
C ALA A 92 -2.54 21.30 -8.93
N LEU A 93 -2.94 20.03 -9.04
CA LEU A 93 -4.06 19.61 -9.88
C LEU A 93 -5.42 20.10 -9.38
N ALA A 94 -5.56 20.37 -8.07
CA ALA A 94 -6.80 20.91 -7.53
C ALA A 94 -7.03 22.37 -7.94
N ARG A 95 -5.96 23.13 -8.19
CA ARG A 95 -6.05 24.53 -8.64
C ARG A 95 -6.43 24.69 -10.11
N GLN A 96 -6.29 23.62 -10.90
CA GLN A 96 -6.58 23.59 -12.34
C GLN A 96 -8.07 23.38 -12.66
N GLY A 97 -8.99 23.94 -11.86
CA GLY A 97 -10.43 23.96 -12.19
C GLY A 97 -11.12 22.60 -12.41
N GLY A 98 -10.48 21.48 -12.07
CA GLY A 98 -10.99 20.13 -12.32
C GLY A 98 -10.55 19.48 -13.63
N HIS A 99 -9.76 20.16 -14.49
CA HIS A 99 -9.25 19.60 -15.76
C HIS A 99 -8.52 18.27 -15.59
N TYR A 100 -7.86 18.08 -14.44
CA TYR A 100 -7.10 16.87 -14.13
C TYR A 100 -7.73 16.01 -13.03
N ARG A 101 -9.06 15.97 -12.94
CA ARG A 101 -9.78 15.24 -11.88
C ARG A 101 -9.39 13.76 -11.81
N ASP A 102 -9.31 13.07 -12.94
CA ASP A 102 -9.00 11.63 -12.97
C ASP A 102 -7.54 11.36 -12.59
N LEU A 103 -6.62 12.20 -13.05
CA LEU A 103 -5.21 12.15 -12.66
C LEU A 103 -5.03 12.40 -11.15
N ARG A 104 -5.73 13.39 -10.59
CA ARG A 104 -5.75 13.65 -9.15
C ARG A 104 -6.30 12.45 -8.37
N ARG A 105 -7.38 11.82 -8.85
CA ARG A 105 -7.93 10.60 -8.25
C ARG A 105 -6.91 9.45 -8.31
N PHE A 106 -6.20 9.31 -9.42
CA PHE A 106 -5.13 8.32 -9.59
C PHE A 106 -3.99 8.53 -8.59
N ILE A 107 -3.43 9.75 -8.51
CA ILE A 107 -2.36 10.09 -7.55
C ILE A 107 -2.81 9.90 -6.10
N THR A 108 -4.06 10.24 -5.78
CA THR A 108 -4.63 9.98 -4.44
C THR A 108 -4.65 8.49 -4.11
N ARG A 109 -5.05 7.63 -5.06
CA ARG A 109 -5.01 6.16 -4.89
C ARG A 109 -3.56 5.66 -4.75
N LEU A 110 -2.64 6.16 -5.56
CA LEU A 110 -1.21 5.85 -5.44
C LEU A 110 -0.68 6.18 -4.05
N GLY A 111 -1.01 7.37 -3.53
CA GLY A 111 -0.60 7.80 -2.19
C GLY A 111 -1.08 6.84 -1.10
N LYS A 112 -2.35 6.42 -1.14
CA LYS A 112 -2.89 5.42 -0.21
C LYS A 112 -2.19 4.06 -0.32
N CYS A 113 -1.83 3.65 -1.53
CA CYS A 113 -1.19 2.36 -1.78
C CYS A 113 0.28 2.33 -1.35
N VAL A 114 1.04 3.37 -1.68
CA VAL A 114 2.48 3.47 -1.45
C VAL A 114 2.79 3.86 0.00
N VAL A 115 1.96 4.69 0.64
CA VAL A 115 2.22 5.21 1.98
C VAL A 115 1.44 4.41 3.03
N ARG A 116 1.90 3.19 3.34
CA ARG A 116 1.40 2.43 4.49
C ARG A 116 1.86 3.06 5.82
N VAL A 117 1.03 2.95 6.86
CA VAL A 117 1.08 3.70 8.12
C VAL A 117 2.35 3.47 8.96
N SER A 118 3.12 2.41 8.71
CA SER A 118 4.20 1.93 9.59
C SER A 118 5.50 2.77 9.66
N TRP A 119 5.56 3.95 9.02
CA TRP A 119 6.82 4.71 8.87
C TRP A 119 6.82 6.10 9.51
N LYS A 120 5.84 6.40 10.38
CA LYS A 120 5.69 7.71 11.04
C LYS A 120 6.96 8.19 11.76
N ARG A 121 7.76 7.30 12.36
CA ARG A 121 9.00 7.67 13.08
C ARG A 121 10.07 8.25 12.15
N TRP A 122 10.34 7.60 11.02
CA TRP A 122 11.35 8.06 10.06
C TRP A 122 10.96 9.38 9.39
N CYS A 123 9.69 9.54 9.02
CA CYS A 123 9.22 10.80 8.44
C CYS A 123 9.29 11.95 9.45
N ARG A 124 8.94 11.71 10.72
CA ARG A 124 9.10 12.74 11.77
C ARG A 124 10.54 13.21 11.90
N LYS A 125 11.50 12.28 11.95
CA LYS A 125 12.93 12.62 12.02
C LYS A 125 13.38 13.43 10.79
N LEU A 126 12.99 13.00 9.59
CA LEU A 126 13.30 13.73 8.36
C LEU A 126 12.71 15.16 8.37
N TYR A 127 11.48 15.35 8.85
CA TYR A 127 10.87 16.67 8.93
C TYR A 127 11.53 17.58 9.97
N GLN A 128 12.01 17.01 11.09
CA GLN A 128 12.83 17.75 12.05
C GLN A 128 14.15 18.19 11.41
N ASP A 129 14.81 17.29 10.69
CA ASP A 129 16.04 17.60 9.96
C ASP A 129 15.82 18.74 8.94
N VAL A 130 14.71 18.71 8.18
CA VAL A 130 14.37 19.77 7.21
C VAL A 130 14.21 21.13 7.88
N ARG A 131 13.58 21.20 9.06
CA ARG A 131 13.37 22.45 9.80
C ARG A 131 14.66 23.03 10.37
N GLY A 132 15.62 22.17 10.73
CA GLY A 132 16.89 22.58 11.32
C GLY A 132 18.01 22.82 10.32
N MET A 133 17.80 22.52 9.04
CA MET A 133 18.81 22.68 7.99
C MET A 133 18.57 23.96 7.18
N PRO A 134 19.64 24.69 6.81
CA PRO A 134 19.51 25.81 5.88
C PRO A 134 18.97 25.34 4.52
N VAL A 135 18.41 26.27 3.75
CA VAL A 135 17.97 26.00 2.38
C VAL A 135 19.19 25.59 1.55
N ILE A 136 19.10 24.43 0.90
CA ILE A 136 20.18 23.90 0.08
C ILE A 136 20.09 24.55 -1.32
N GLU A 137 20.98 25.50 -1.61
CA GLU A 137 21.07 26.21 -2.88
C GLU A 137 22.13 25.60 -3.83
N THR A 138 22.20 24.28 -3.93
CA THR A 138 23.29 23.64 -4.70
C THR A 138 22.89 23.40 -6.15
N ARG A 139 23.81 23.73 -7.08
CA ARG A 139 23.70 23.37 -8.51
C ARG A 139 24.00 21.88 -8.79
N GLY A 140 24.41 21.11 -7.79
CA GLY A 140 24.94 19.75 -7.95
C GLY A 140 24.25 18.71 -7.08
N GLU A 141 23.13 18.15 -7.53
CA GLU A 141 22.43 17.05 -6.82
C GLU A 141 23.28 15.76 -6.75
N LYS A 142 24.25 15.61 -7.66
CA LYS A 142 25.09 14.40 -7.77
C LYS A 142 26.06 14.21 -6.60
N THR A 143 26.46 15.26 -5.88
CA THR A 143 27.38 15.14 -4.73
C THR A 143 26.66 14.95 -3.41
N LEU A 144 25.35 15.21 -3.36
CA LEU A 144 24.57 15.14 -2.13
C LEU A 144 24.38 13.71 -1.63
N THR A 145 24.40 13.56 -0.30
CA THR A 145 24.05 12.29 0.36
C THR A 145 22.56 11.99 0.21
N ALA A 146 22.16 10.73 0.41
CA ALA A 146 20.75 10.34 0.38
C ALA A 146 19.88 11.17 1.35
N LYS A 147 20.38 11.47 2.56
CA LYS A 147 19.67 12.33 3.52
C LYS A 147 19.48 13.74 2.96
N MET A 148 20.54 14.32 2.40
CA MET A 148 20.50 15.67 1.81
C MET A 148 19.58 15.72 0.58
N ILE A 149 19.53 14.69 -0.25
CA ILE A 149 18.55 14.59 -1.35
C ILE A 149 17.11 14.59 -0.84
N ALA A 150 16.83 13.84 0.23
CA ALA A 150 15.49 13.82 0.82
C ALA A 150 15.10 15.19 1.40
N VAL A 151 16.05 15.89 2.04
CA VAL A 151 15.84 17.26 2.54
C VAL A 151 15.63 18.24 1.39
N LEU A 152 16.52 18.24 0.38
CA LEU A 152 16.43 19.09 -0.80
C LEU A 152 15.09 18.92 -1.52
N GLN A 153 14.63 17.68 -1.74
CA GLN A 153 13.34 17.44 -2.39
C GLN A 153 12.18 18.02 -1.58
N ILE A 154 12.21 17.91 -0.25
CA ILE A 154 11.15 18.52 0.59
C ILE A 154 11.21 20.04 0.53
N GLN A 155 12.40 20.64 0.60
CA GLN A 155 12.59 22.09 0.50
C GLN A 155 12.09 22.63 -0.87
N LYS A 156 12.43 21.95 -1.98
CA LYS A 156 11.91 22.29 -3.31
C LYS A 156 10.37 22.27 -3.35
N LEU A 157 9.74 21.23 -2.78
CA LEU A 157 8.28 21.12 -2.72
C LEU A 157 7.64 22.20 -1.84
N GLN A 158 8.28 22.60 -0.74
CA GLN A 158 7.81 23.68 0.13
C GLN A 158 7.83 25.02 -0.61
N ARG A 159 8.95 25.36 -1.26
CA ARG A 159 9.06 26.57 -2.08
C ARG A 159 8.01 26.59 -3.21
N ALA A 160 7.87 25.48 -3.93
CA ALA A 160 6.86 25.37 -4.98
C ALA A 160 5.42 25.46 -4.43
N MET A 161 5.18 25.00 -3.20
CA MET A 161 3.87 25.12 -2.55
C MET A 161 3.54 26.57 -2.22
N GLU A 162 4.51 27.34 -1.71
CA GLU A 162 4.37 28.77 -1.42
C GLU A 162 4.06 29.56 -2.70
N GLN A 163 4.66 29.14 -3.83
CA GLN A 163 4.49 29.75 -5.14
C GLN A 163 3.34 29.15 -5.96
N LEU A 164 2.53 28.25 -5.40
CA LEU A 164 1.49 27.53 -6.16
C LEU A 164 0.36 28.45 -6.66
N GLY A 165 0.30 29.69 -6.20
CA GLY A 165 -0.56 30.73 -6.77
C GLY A 165 -0.07 31.26 -8.13
N ASP A 166 1.22 31.17 -8.42
CA ASP A 166 1.81 31.62 -9.68
C ASP A 166 1.52 30.63 -10.81
N VAL A 167 1.05 31.16 -11.95
CA VAL A 167 0.77 30.41 -13.17
C VAL A 167 2.03 29.67 -13.64
N LYS A 168 3.21 30.29 -13.56
CA LYS A 168 4.47 29.64 -13.98
C LYS A 168 4.77 28.39 -13.17
N THR A 169 4.55 28.45 -11.85
CA THR A 169 4.74 27.29 -10.95
C THR A 169 3.73 26.20 -11.24
N GLN A 170 2.48 26.56 -11.52
CA GLN A 170 1.43 25.60 -11.87
C GLN A 170 1.73 24.90 -13.20
N ASP A 171 2.07 25.65 -14.24
CA ASP A 171 2.47 25.15 -15.55
C ASP A 171 3.64 24.19 -15.45
N LYS A 172 4.66 24.59 -14.67
CA LYS A 172 5.82 23.75 -14.39
C LYS A 172 5.46 22.47 -13.65
N ALA A 173 4.56 22.53 -12.67
CA ALA A 173 4.05 21.35 -12.00
C ALA A 173 3.35 20.39 -12.98
N ILE A 174 2.56 20.91 -13.92
CA ILE A 174 1.89 20.07 -14.92
C ILE A 174 2.91 19.38 -15.85
N VAL A 175 3.91 20.12 -16.32
CA VAL A 175 4.98 19.56 -17.19
C VAL A 175 5.80 18.51 -16.44
N GLU A 176 6.28 18.81 -15.23
CA GLU A 176 7.11 17.88 -14.44
C GLU A 176 6.33 16.69 -13.88
N LEU A 177 5.00 16.76 -13.82
CA LEU A 177 4.17 15.65 -13.32
C LEU A 177 4.38 14.37 -14.11
N LYS A 178 4.66 14.45 -15.42
CA LYS A 178 5.04 13.29 -16.26
C LYS A 178 6.21 12.51 -15.66
N MET A 179 7.16 13.21 -15.04
CA MET A 179 8.35 12.60 -14.45
C MET A 179 8.00 11.74 -13.24
N LEU A 180 6.82 11.89 -12.62
CA LEU A 180 6.45 11.16 -11.41
C LEU A 180 6.60 9.64 -11.58
N GLU A 181 6.41 9.12 -12.79
CA GLU A 181 6.62 7.70 -13.11
C GLU A 181 7.98 7.17 -12.65
N TYR A 182 9.05 7.95 -12.81
CA TYR A 182 10.41 7.55 -12.44
C TYR A 182 10.59 7.42 -10.92
N TYR A 183 9.76 8.09 -10.13
CA TYR A 183 9.86 8.11 -8.65
C TYR A 183 9.05 6.99 -8.01
N LEU A 184 8.09 6.44 -8.75
CA LEU A 184 7.22 5.38 -8.26
C LEU A 184 8.02 4.09 -8.08
N PRO A 185 7.78 3.34 -6.99
CA PRO A 185 8.42 2.06 -6.82
C PRO A 185 7.99 1.14 -7.96
N GLU A 186 8.96 0.56 -8.67
CA GLU A 186 8.69 -0.59 -9.53
C GLU A 186 8.01 -1.65 -8.65
N GLY A 187 6.82 -2.08 -9.09
CA GLY A 187 6.12 -3.15 -8.42
C GLY A 187 7.07 -4.32 -8.33
N ARG A 188 7.59 -4.61 -7.14
CA ARG A 188 8.25 -5.87 -6.89
C ARG A 188 7.18 -6.92 -7.14
N ALA A 189 7.20 -7.54 -8.32
CA ALA A 189 6.64 -8.86 -8.48
C ALA A 189 7.22 -9.64 -7.32
N ARG A 190 6.40 -9.93 -6.32
CA ARG A 190 6.83 -10.84 -5.28
C ARG A 190 7.14 -12.11 -6.05
N LYS A 191 8.43 -12.48 -6.15
CA LYS A 191 8.79 -13.89 -6.10
C LYS A 191 8.33 -14.34 -4.72
N ASP A 192 7.03 -14.54 -4.57
CA ASP A 192 6.54 -15.48 -3.59
C ASP A 192 7.28 -16.75 -3.99
N LYS A 193 8.20 -17.19 -3.14
CA LYS A 193 8.69 -18.55 -3.20
C LYS A 193 7.42 -19.39 -3.14
N ALA A 194 6.97 -19.89 -4.28
CA ALA A 194 6.05 -21.00 -4.37
C ALA A 194 6.82 -22.20 -3.82
N GLU A 195 6.97 -22.23 -2.50
CA GLU A 195 7.50 -23.35 -1.76
C GLU A 195 6.42 -23.75 -0.77
N SER A 196 5.74 -24.82 -1.15
CA SER A 196 4.90 -25.67 -0.32
C SER A 196 3.61 -25.06 0.24
N ARG A 197 2.54 -25.13 -0.57
CA ARG A 197 1.20 -25.47 -0.07
C ARG A 197 0.42 -26.37 -1.03
N ASP A 198 1.09 -27.40 -1.56
CA ASP A 198 0.41 -28.68 -1.88
C ASP A 198 0.45 -29.55 -0.62
N LYS A 199 -0.46 -29.26 0.31
CA LYS A 199 -0.86 -30.16 1.40
C LYS A 199 -2.33 -29.93 1.73
N CYS A 200 -3.17 -30.05 0.70
CA CYS A 200 -4.60 -30.33 0.87
C CYS A 200 -4.98 -31.49 -0.04
N ASP A 201 -4.17 -32.55 -0.04
CA ASP A 201 -4.62 -33.88 -0.41
C ASP A 201 -4.04 -34.87 0.59
N VAL A 202 -4.85 -35.88 0.90
CA VAL A 202 -4.62 -36.96 1.87
C VAL A 202 -4.87 -36.59 3.34
N LYS A 203 -6.16 -36.56 3.72
CA LYS A 203 -6.69 -37.26 4.94
C LYS A 203 -8.21 -37.10 5.09
N VAL A 204 -8.99 -37.60 4.14
CA VAL A 204 -10.43 -37.91 4.37
C VAL A 204 -10.78 -39.26 3.72
N GLN A 205 -9.95 -40.28 3.94
CA GLN A 205 -10.32 -41.65 3.57
C GLN A 205 -9.66 -42.73 4.43
N ASP A 206 -9.47 -42.47 5.74
CA ASP A 206 -9.04 -43.53 6.65
C ASP A 206 -9.57 -43.36 8.09
N LYS A 207 -10.87 -43.07 8.21
CA LYS A 207 -11.60 -43.12 9.50
C LYS A 207 -13.01 -43.73 9.38
N LEU A 208 -13.22 -44.60 8.39
CA LEU A 208 -14.44 -45.40 8.28
C LEU A 208 -14.13 -46.87 7.97
N SER A 209 -13.22 -47.47 8.74
CA SER A 209 -13.09 -48.92 8.84
C SER A 209 -12.29 -49.26 10.09
N ARG A 210 -12.91 -49.11 11.27
CA ARG A 210 -12.51 -49.80 12.50
C ARG A 210 -13.48 -49.51 13.65
N HIS A 211 -14.73 -49.92 13.49
CA HIS A 211 -15.61 -50.22 14.62
C HIS A 211 -16.53 -51.36 14.21
N VAL A 212 -16.22 -52.56 14.69
CA VAL A 212 -17.10 -53.66 15.13
C VAL A 212 -16.19 -54.89 15.29
N MET A 213 -15.88 -55.26 16.53
CA MET A 213 -15.98 -56.62 17.06
C MET A 213 -15.51 -56.63 18.53
N LEU A 214 -16.31 -57.33 19.31
CA LEU A 214 -16.51 -57.32 20.76
C LEU A 214 -15.39 -58.02 21.58
N PRO A 215 -15.44 -57.94 22.93
CA PRO A 215 -14.36 -58.39 23.81
C PRO A 215 -14.45 -59.90 24.13
N GLY A 216 -13.31 -60.59 24.09
CA GLY A 216 -13.14 -61.96 24.56
C GLY A 216 -12.13 -62.04 25.69
N ARG A 217 -12.61 -62.42 26.88
CA ARG A 217 -11.84 -62.75 28.09
C ARG A 217 -10.84 -63.87 27.85
N GLY A 218 -9.68 -63.78 28.51
CA GLY A 218 -8.81 -64.93 28.74
C GLY A 218 -7.58 -64.57 29.58
N ARG A 219 -7.61 -64.91 30.87
CA ARG A 219 -6.42 -65.06 31.73
C ARG A 219 -5.52 -66.15 31.09
N THR A 220 -4.22 -66.28 31.32
CA THR A 220 -3.54 -66.54 32.60
C THR A 220 -2.02 -66.65 32.34
N LEU A 221 -1.24 -66.15 33.31
CA LEU A 221 0.01 -66.70 33.89
C LEU A 221 1.27 -67.04 33.07
N THR A 222 2.39 -66.63 33.70
CA THR A 222 3.73 -67.27 33.79
C THR A 222 4.60 -67.28 32.52
N SER A 223 5.93 -67.13 32.56
CA SER A 223 6.95 -67.12 33.61
C SER A 223 8.21 -66.42 33.03
N GLN A 224 9.18 -66.08 33.89
CA GLN A 224 10.63 -66.37 33.75
C GLN A 224 11.26 -66.23 32.36
N GLN A 225 12.40 -65.60 32.13
CA GLN A 225 13.63 -65.47 32.91
C GLN A 225 14.61 -64.80 31.91
N GLN A 226 15.50 -63.89 32.36
CA GLN A 226 16.97 -64.13 32.28
C GLN A 226 17.54 -63.84 30.88
N LYS A 227 18.62 -63.08 30.64
CA LYS A 227 19.91 -63.05 31.33
C LYS A 227 20.75 -61.93 30.66
N ARG A 228 21.44 -61.14 31.49
CA ARG A 228 22.87 -60.71 31.42
C ARG A 228 23.41 -60.08 30.12
N MET A 229 23.95 -58.85 30.23
CA MET A 229 25.39 -58.53 30.30
C MET A 229 26.19 -59.12 29.12
N SER A 230 26.80 -58.33 28.25
CA SER A 230 27.79 -57.27 28.51
C SER A 230 27.91 -56.36 27.30
#